data_AF-A0A944EE10-F1
#
_entry.id   AF-A0A944EE10-F1
#
_cell.length_a   1.000
_cell.length_b   1.000
_cell.length_c   1.000
_cell.angle_alpha   90.00
_cell.angle_beta   90.00
_cell.angle_gamma   90.00
#
_symmetry.space_group_name_H-M   'P 1'
#
loop_
_entity.id
_entity.type
_entity.pdbx_description
1 polymer ?
#
loop_
_entity_poly.entity_id
_entity_poly.type
_entity_poly.pdbx_seq_one_letter_code
_entity_poly.pdbx_strand_id
1 'polypeptide(L)'
;MSRKLGALTTAGVLGLTLLIPQAAGAVTNDAASRDAVAGTYRAAPIGVWTGTVTFPTGQVEATMSFHANGKVCLLTPPPGPDGGVEGQGTWQSTGPHTFTFKVTERFFDGAGTTTGYLRATHNATLRGNVFTTVGDGAFYDADWKEQNTFTATSNMRRKTRTVSC
;
A
#
# COMPACT_ATOMS: atom_id res chain seq x y z
N MET A 1 55.21 16.69 39.80
CA MET A 1 55.24 15.26 40.18
C MET A 1 55.60 14.45 38.95
N SER A 2 56.80 13.88 38.96
CA SER A 2 57.37 13.02 37.94
C SER A 2 56.88 11.57 38.08
N ARG A 3 56.83 10.83 36.96
CA ARG A 3 57.35 9.45 36.77
C ARG A 3 56.95 8.98 35.37
N LYS A 4 57.88 9.07 34.40
CA LYS A 4 58.81 8.02 33.92
C LYS A 4 58.10 6.96 33.07
N LEU A 5 58.30 7.06 31.74
CA LEU A 5 58.18 5.94 30.80
C LEU A 5 59.22 4.88 31.17
N GLY A 6 58.77 3.63 31.32
CA GLY A 6 59.62 2.44 31.35
C GLY A 6 59.31 1.60 30.12
N ALA A 7 60.33 1.40 29.29
CA ALA A 7 60.33 0.38 28.25
C ALA A 7 60.61 -0.99 28.89
N LEU A 8 59.96 -2.05 28.41
CA LEU A 8 60.52 -3.39 28.52
C LEU A 8 60.10 -4.27 27.33
N THR A 9 61.12 -4.69 26.61
CA THR A 9 61.23 -5.77 25.63
C THR A 9 60.92 -7.15 26.22
N THR A 10 60.31 -8.07 25.47
CA THR A 10 60.93 -9.31 24.90
C THR A 10 59.90 -10.37 24.46
N ALA A 11 60.22 -10.98 23.31
CA ALA A 11 60.13 -12.41 22.96
C ALA A 11 58.81 -13.20 23.17
N GLY A 12 58.15 -13.46 22.03
CA GLY A 12 58.09 -14.80 21.41
C GLY A 12 57.39 -15.94 22.14
N VAL A 13 56.32 -16.47 21.53
CA VAL A 13 55.97 -17.90 21.59
C VAL A 13 55.34 -18.32 20.24
N LEU A 14 55.95 -19.31 19.60
CA LEU A 14 55.38 -20.20 18.59
C LEU A 14 54.18 -20.95 19.17
N GLY A 15 53.05 -21.00 18.48
CA GLY A 15 51.98 -21.88 18.93
C GLY A 15 50.75 -21.96 18.04
N LEU A 16 50.63 -23.12 17.37
CA LEU A 16 49.40 -23.74 16.88
C LEU A 16 48.67 -23.08 15.70
N THR A 17 48.90 -23.68 14.53
CA THR A 17 47.93 -23.75 13.44
C THR A 17 46.68 -24.52 13.90
N LEU A 18 45.59 -23.80 14.15
CA LEU A 18 44.24 -24.36 14.20
C LEU A 18 43.64 -24.30 12.79
N LEU A 19 43.49 -25.48 12.18
CA LEU A 19 42.64 -25.71 11.03
C LEU A 19 41.19 -25.40 11.42
N ILE A 20 40.62 -24.30 10.92
CA ILE A 20 39.17 -24.11 10.86
C ILE A 20 38.79 -24.21 9.37
N PRO A 21 38.16 -25.30 8.91
CA PRO A 21 37.52 -25.29 7.60
C PRO A 21 36.43 -24.21 7.60
N GLN A 22 36.56 -23.30 6.63
CA GLN A 22 35.65 -22.20 6.38
C GLN A 22 34.22 -22.74 6.31
N ALA A 23 33.35 -22.26 7.18
CA ALA A 23 31.92 -22.41 7.01
C ALA A 23 31.56 -21.72 5.69
N ALA A 24 31.22 -22.52 4.68
CA ALA A 24 30.56 -22.04 3.48
C ALA A 24 29.24 -21.40 3.93
N GLY A 25 29.25 -20.08 4.08
CA GLY A 25 28.04 -19.28 4.15
C GLY A 25 27.34 -19.43 2.82
N ALA A 26 26.48 -20.45 2.71
CA ALA A 26 25.46 -20.51 1.69
C ALA A 26 24.57 -19.30 1.93
N VAL A 27 24.88 -18.20 1.22
CA VAL A 27 23.92 -17.12 0.99
C VAL A 27 22.85 -17.78 0.12
N THR A 28 21.88 -18.42 0.76
CA THR A 28 20.63 -18.77 0.10
C THR A 28 20.05 -17.44 -0.31
N ASN A 29 20.21 -17.13 -1.61
CA ASN A 29 19.43 -16.10 -2.26
C ASN A 29 17.97 -16.40 -1.95
N ASP A 30 17.40 -15.69 -0.99
CA ASP A 30 15.97 -15.69 -0.68
C ASP A 30 15.22 -14.91 -1.79
N ALA A 31 15.56 -15.24 -3.04
CA ALA A 31 14.81 -14.96 -4.24
C ALA A 31 13.60 -15.91 -4.36
N ALA A 32 13.30 -16.69 -3.31
CA ALA A 32 12.16 -17.57 -3.21
C ALA A 32 11.08 -16.94 -2.32
N SER A 33 10.51 -15.80 -2.73
CA SER A 33 9.23 -15.30 -2.16
C SER A 33 8.40 -14.40 -3.10
N ARG A 34 8.74 -14.29 -4.39
CA ARG A 34 7.93 -13.52 -5.35
C ARG A 34 7.09 -14.37 -6.33
N ASP A 35 7.14 -15.69 -6.25
CA ASP A 35 6.48 -16.58 -7.22
C ASP A 35 5.41 -17.53 -6.66
N ALA A 36 4.96 -17.34 -5.42
CA ALA A 36 3.96 -18.22 -4.83
C ALA A 36 2.76 -17.46 -4.26
N VAL A 37 1.94 -16.86 -5.13
CA VAL A 37 0.48 -17.14 -5.15
C VAL A 37 -0.05 -16.97 -6.58
N ALA A 38 0.42 -17.81 -7.52
CA ALA A 38 -0.39 -18.17 -8.68
C ALA A 38 -1.53 -19.13 -8.27
N GLY A 39 -2.16 -18.86 -7.12
CA GLY A 39 -3.44 -19.44 -6.76
C GLY A 39 -4.46 -18.70 -7.61
N THR A 40 -5.12 -19.42 -8.52
CA THR A 40 -6.27 -18.96 -9.29
C THR A 40 -7.37 -18.46 -8.36
N TYR A 41 -7.28 -17.22 -7.88
CA TYR A 41 -8.38 -16.54 -7.19
C TYR A 41 -9.47 -16.31 -8.23
N ARG A 42 -10.44 -17.23 -8.27
CA ARG A 42 -11.52 -17.27 -9.27
C ARG A 42 -12.44 -16.04 -9.25
N ALA A 43 -12.40 -15.20 -8.21
CA ALA A 43 -13.11 -13.93 -8.18
C ALA A 43 -12.16 -12.79 -7.78
N ALA A 44 -11.46 -12.24 -8.77
CA ALA A 44 -10.70 -11.01 -8.60
C ALA A 44 -11.59 -9.78 -8.89
N PRO A 45 -11.34 -8.63 -8.22
CA PRO A 45 -12.12 -7.41 -8.43
C PRO A 45 -11.82 -6.73 -9.78
N ILE A 46 -11.11 -7.37 -10.72
CA ILE A 46 -10.61 -6.72 -11.94
C ILE A 46 -11.73 -6.11 -12.77
N GLY A 47 -11.61 -4.83 -13.11
CA GLY A 47 -12.58 -4.08 -13.89
C GLY A 47 -12.98 -2.76 -13.24
N VAL A 48 -13.96 -2.09 -13.85
CA VAL A 48 -14.52 -0.82 -13.38
C VAL A 48 -15.79 -1.06 -12.58
N TRP A 49 -15.91 -0.34 -11.48
CA TRP A 49 -16.99 -0.42 -10.51
C TRP A 49 -17.53 0.96 -10.22
N THR A 50 -18.84 1.06 -10.00
CA THR A 50 -19.52 2.30 -9.59
C THR A 50 -20.41 2.01 -8.41
N GLY A 51 -20.57 2.99 -7.53
CA GLY A 51 -21.53 2.90 -6.43
C GLY A 51 -21.24 3.92 -5.35
N THR A 52 -21.84 3.70 -4.20
CA THR A 52 -21.87 4.69 -3.13
C THR A 52 -20.83 4.34 -2.07
N VAL A 53 -20.07 5.34 -1.62
CA VAL A 53 -19.23 5.31 -0.43
C VAL A 53 -19.91 6.16 0.65
N THR A 54 -20.11 5.58 1.82
CA THR A 54 -20.76 6.23 2.97
C THR A 54 -19.75 6.39 4.10
N PHE A 55 -19.66 7.60 4.64
CA PHE A 55 -18.82 7.98 5.77
C PHE A 55 -19.64 8.89 6.72
N PRO A 56 -19.18 9.22 7.94
CA PRO A 56 -20.04 9.83 8.96
C PRO A 56 -20.69 11.16 8.54
N THR A 57 -20.03 11.94 7.69
CA THR A 57 -20.50 13.24 7.24
C THR A 57 -21.33 13.19 5.95
N GLY A 58 -21.49 12.02 5.32
CA GLY A 58 -22.33 11.89 4.13
C GLY A 58 -22.02 10.68 3.25
N GLN A 59 -22.45 10.78 2.00
CA GLN A 59 -22.24 9.77 0.99
C GLN A 59 -21.84 10.41 -0.34
N VAL A 60 -21.01 9.71 -1.10
CA VAL A 60 -20.56 10.12 -2.43
C VAL A 60 -20.67 8.96 -3.40
N GLU A 61 -20.95 9.28 -4.66
CA GLU A 61 -20.77 8.31 -5.75
C GLU A 61 -19.29 8.21 -6.10
N ALA A 62 -18.80 7.00 -6.26
CA ALA A 62 -17.42 6.70 -6.61
C ALA A 62 -17.37 5.77 -7.82
N THR A 63 -16.39 5.97 -8.69
CA THR A 63 -16.01 5.01 -9.72
C THR A 63 -14.57 4.57 -9.48
N MET A 64 -14.33 3.26 -9.49
CA MET A 64 -13.01 2.67 -9.21
C MET A 64 -12.65 1.63 -10.26
N SER A 65 -11.40 1.60 -10.68
CA SER A 65 -10.85 0.56 -11.57
C SER A 65 -9.79 -0.27 -10.84
N PHE A 66 -9.99 -1.58 -10.76
CA PHE A 66 -9.02 -2.52 -10.19
C PHE A 66 -8.29 -3.27 -11.30
N HIS A 67 -6.97 -3.23 -11.28
CA HIS A 67 -6.10 -3.80 -12.32
C HIS A 67 -5.48 -5.12 -11.89
N ALA A 68 -5.24 -6.03 -12.83
CA ALA A 68 -4.68 -7.36 -12.54
C ALA A 68 -3.30 -7.32 -11.85
N ASN A 69 -2.54 -6.23 -12.02
CA ASN A 69 -1.24 -6.01 -11.39
C ASN A 69 -1.33 -5.46 -9.95
N GLY A 70 -2.51 -5.42 -9.34
CA GLY A 70 -2.68 -4.90 -7.98
C GLY A 70 -2.87 -3.39 -7.89
N LYS A 71 -2.95 -2.64 -9.00
CA LYS A 71 -3.26 -1.19 -8.97
C LYS A 71 -4.76 -0.94 -8.81
N VAL A 72 -5.14 0.09 -8.04
CA VAL A 72 -6.47 0.69 -8.09
C VAL A 72 -6.38 2.16 -8.52
N CYS A 73 -7.31 2.60 -9.36
CA CYS A 73 -7.49 4.00 -9.78
C CYS A 73 -8.89 4.46 -9.39
N LEU A 74 -9.00 5.64 -8.80
CA LEU A 74 -10.27 6.35 -8.73
C LEU A 74 -10.50 7.07 -10.06
N LEU A 75 -11.66 6.81 -10.65
CA LEU A 75 -12.10 7.46 -11.88
C LEU A 75 -12.99 8.63 -11.48
N THR A 76 -12.34 9.77 -11.30
CA THR A 76 -13.00 11.02 -10.95
C THR A 76 -13.34 11.78 -12.23
N PRO A 77 -14.37 12.63 -12.22
CA PRO A 77 -14.57 13.58 -13.31
C PRO A 77 -13.31 14.42 -13.54
N PRO A 78 -13.05 14.88 -14.77
CA PRO A 78 -11.97 15.82 -15.04
C PRO A 78 -12.05 17.03 -14.10
N PRO A 79 -10.91 17.61 -13.71
CA PRO A 79 -10.91 18.79 -12.84
C PRO A 79 -11.72 19.93 -13.43
N GLY A 80 -12.50 20.59 -12.57
CA GLY A 80 -13.26 21.79 -12.92
C GLY A 80 -12.47 23.07 -12.64
N PRO A 81 -13.07 24.25 -12.90
CA PRO A 81 -12.45 25.54 -12.59
C PRO A 81 -12.17 25.73 -11.09
N ASP A 82 -12.85 24.99 -10.22
CA ASP A 82 -12.67 25.03 -8.76
C ASP A 82 -11.68 23.97 -8.25
N GLY A 83 -11.10 23.18 -9.16
CA GLY A 83 -10.18 22.10 -8.85
C GLY A 83 -10.81 20.72 -8.95
N GLY A 84 -10.33 19.78 -8.16
CA GLY A 84 -10.79 18.40 -8.25
C GLY A 84 -10.13 17.45 -7.26
N VAL A 85 -10.34 16.16 -7.54
CA VAL A 85 -9.71 15.08 -6.81
C VAL A 85 -9.12 14.08 -7.79
N GLU A 86 -7.95 13.57 -7.46
CA GLU A 86 -7.33 12.44 -8.14
C GLU A 86 -6.95 11.40 -7.09
N GLY A 87 -7.01 10.11 -7.43
CA GLY A 87 -6.69 9.09 -6.45
C GLY A 87 -6.27 7.77 -7.05
N GLN A 88 -5.34 7.13 -6.37
CA GLN A 88 -4.79 5.84 -6.76
C GLN A 88 -4.31 5.05 -5.54
N GLY A 89 -4.05 3.78 -5.74
CA GLY A 89 -3.39 2.96 -4.74
C GLY A 89 -3.24 1.52 -5.16
N THR A 90 -3.33 0.60 -4.20
CA THR A 90 -3.11 -0.82 -4.42
C THR A 90 -4.21 -1.68 -3.85
N TRP A 91 -4.38 -2.88 -4.40
CA TRP A 91 -5.25 -3.91 -3.87
C TRP A 91 -4.56 -5.28 -3.91
N GLN A 92 -5.01 -6.18 -3.05
CA GLN A 92 -4.57 -7.56 -3.03
C GLN A 92 -5.74 -8.48 -2.65
N SER A 93 -5.75 -9.68 -3.23
CA SER A 93 -6.68 -10.74 -2.81
C SER A 93 -6.36 -11.17 -1.38
N THR A 94 -7.39 -11.37 -0.56
CA THR A 94 -7.25 -11.93 0.80
C THR A 94 -7.99 -13.26 0.96
N GLY A 95 -8.67 -13.73 -0.11
CA GLY A 95 -9.43 -14.96 -0.10
C GLY A 95 -10.22 -15.16 -1.40
N PRO A 96 -10.97 -16.28 -1.55
CA PRO A 96 -11.72 -16.57 -2.77
C PRO A 96 -12.75 -15.49 -3.16
N HIS A 97 -13.27 -14.76 -2.17
CA HIS A 97 -14.31 -13.74 -2.31
C HIS A 97 -13.98 -12.47 -1.52
N THR A 98 -12.73 -12.28 -1.10
CA THR A 98 -12.32 -11.15 -0.27
C THR A 98 -11.05 -10.52 -0.81
N PHE A 99 -10.95 -9.21 -0.67
CA PHE A 99 -9.77 -8.46 -1.04
C PHE A 99 -9.63 -7.24 -0.13
N THR A 100 -8.42 -6.70 -0.03
CA THR A 100 -8.15 -5.44 0.67
C THR A 100 -7.58 -4.46 -0.33
N PHE A 101 -7.91 -3.18 -0.18
CA PHE A 101 -7.28 -2.12 -0.96
C PHE A 101 -6.97 -0.90 -0.13
N LYS A 102 -5.97 -0.15 -0.58
CA LYS A 102 -5.52 1.12 -0.01
C LYS A 102 -5.58 2.16 -1.11
N VAL A 103 -6.11 3.33 -0.80
CA VAL A 103 -6.16 4.47 -1.72
C VAL A 103 -5.60 5.70 -1.05
N THR A 104 -4.98 6.55 -1.86
CA THR A 104 -4.63 7.92 -1.51
C THR A 104 -5.27 8.83 -2.53
N GLU A 105 -6.03 9.81 -2.06
CA GLU A 105 -6.63 10.85 -2.88
C GLU A 105 -5.97 12.18 -2.55
N ARG A 106 -5.75 13.00 -3.58
CA ARG A 106 -5.26 14.38 -3.47
C ARG A 106 -6.38 15.31 -3.86
N PHE A 107 -6.74 16.22 -2.95
CA PHE A 107 -7.66 17.33 -3.21
C PHE A 107 -6.84 18.54 -3.65
N PHE A 108 -7.33 19.26 -4.65
CA PHE A 108 -6.66 20.46 -5.15
C PHE A 108 -7.66 21.51 -5.64
N ASP A 109 -7.23 22.77 -5.63
CA ASP A 109 -8.02 23.92 -6.08
C ASP A 109 -7.92 24.16 -7.61
N GLY A 110 -8.59 25.21 -8.09
CA GLY A 110 -8.59 25.59 -9.51
C GLY A 110 -7.23 25.96 -10.09
N ALA A 111 -6.25 26.29 -9.25
CA ALA A 111 -4.86 26.54 -9.65
C ALA A 111 -4.02 25.24 -9.65
N GLY A 112 -4.61 24.11 -9.23
CA GLY A 112 -3.92 22.84 -9.06
C GLY A 112 -3.17 22.71 -7.73
N THR A 113 -3.28 23.70 -6.84
CA THR A 113 -2.64 23.69 -5.52
C THR A 113 -3.29 22.63 -4.66
N THR A 114 -2.50 21.76 -4.06
CA THR A 114 -3.01 20.75 -3.14
C THR A 114 -3.58 21.41 -1.88
N THR A 115 -4.83 21.08 -1.56
CA THR A 115 -5.53 21.58 -0.37
C THR A 115 -5.63 20.52 0.73
N GLY A 116 -5.41 19.25 0.39
CA GLY A 116 -5.36 18.16 1.35
C GLY A 116 -5.29 16.79 0.70
N TYR A 117 -5.34 15.77 1.54
CA TYR A 117 -5.34 14.38 1.11
C TYR A 117 -6.36 13.55 1.89
N LEU A 118 -6.75 12.43 1.30
CA LEU A 118 -7.42 11.34 1.98
C LEU A 118 -6.56 10.08 1.86
N ARG A 119 -6.41 9.31 2.94
CA ARG A 119 -5.96 7.92 2.85
C ARG A 119 -7.04 7.01 3.39
N ALA A 120 -7.28 5.89 2.71
CA ALA A 120 -8.23 4.89 3.19
C ALA A 120 -7.71 3.47 2.97
N THR A 121 -8.04 2.57 3.90
CA THR A 121 -7.81 1.13 3.80
C THR A 121 -9.14 0.41 3.98
N HIS A 122 -9.52 -0.39 3.00
CA HIS A 122 -10.80 -1.09 2.97
C HIS A 122 -10.62 -2.60 2.87
N ASN A 123 -11.43 -3.32 3.62
CA ASN A 123 -11.64 -4.76 3.47
C ASN A 123 -12.95 -4.99 2.74
N ALA A 124 -12.90 -5.79 1.67
CA ALA A 124 -13.99 -5.98 0.74
C ALA A 124 -14.45 -7.43 0.66
N THR A 125 -15.76 -7.63 0.49
CA THR A 125 -16.36 -8.93 0.14
C THR A 125 -17.03 -8.84 -1.22
N LEU A 126 -16.61 -9.70 -2.14
CA LEU A 126 -17.06 -9.78 -3.53
C LEU A 126 -18.07 -10.91 -3.73
N ARG A 127 -19.26 -10.59 -4.25
CA ARG A 127 -20.30 -11.54 -4.62
C ARG A 127 -20.77 -11.26 -6.05
N GLY A 128 -20.21 -12.01 -7.01
CA GLY A 128 -20.53 -11.85 -8.44
C GLY A 128 -20.10 -10.49 -8.99
N ASN A 129 -21.07 -9.63 -9.31
CA ASN A 129 -20.88 -8.28 -9.84
C ASN A 129 -21.14 -7.19 -8.79
N VAL A 130 -21.13 -7.54 -7.51
CA VAL A 130 -21.26 -6.60 -6.40
C VAL A 130 -20.14 -6.85 -5.41
N PHE A 131 -19.52 -5.80 -4.88
CA PHE A 131 -18.75 -5.92 -3.66
C PHE A 131 -19.20 -4.88 -2.63
N THR A 132 -19.05 -5.23 -1.35
CA THR A 132 -19.21 -4.30 -0.24
C THR A 132 -17.91 -4.18 0.52
N THR A 133 -17.70 -3.05 1.19
CA THR A 133 -16.50 -2.83 1.99
C THR A 133 -16.81 -2.25 3.36
N VAL A 134 -15.92 -2.50 4.31
CA VAL A 134 -15.74 -1.68 5.51
C VAL A 134 -14.27 -1.28 5.57
N GLY A 135 -13.97 -0.03 5.89
CA GLY A 135 -12.62 0.48 5.94
C GLY A 135 -12.48 1.71 6.81
N ASP A 136 -11.25 2.04 7.14
CA ASP A 136 -10.90 3.25 7.86
C ASP A 136 -10.24 4.26 6.91
N GLY A 137 -10.57 5.53 7.10
CA GLY A 137 -10.08 6.66 6.35
C GLY A 137 -9.57 7.77 7.27
N ALA A 138 -8.66 8.58 6.75
CA ALA A 138 -8.13 9.75 7.43
C ALA A 138 -7.92 10.91 6.45
N PHE A 139 -8.40 12.09 6.82
CA PHE A 139 -8.14 13.34 6.11
C PHE A 139 -6.87 13.99 6.61
N TYR A 140 -6.09 14.54 5.69
CA TYR A 140 -4.86 15.26 5.95
C TYR A 140 -4.91 16.64 5.28
N ASP A 141 -4.27 17.63 5.88
CA ASP A 141 -4.00 18.90 5.20
C ASP A 141 -2.88 18.76 4.14
N ALA A 142 -2.56 19.85 3.46
CA ALA A 142 -1.54 19.88 2.41
C ALA A 142 -0.12 19.47 2.90
N ASP A 143 0.13 19.59 4.21
CA ASP A 143 1.41 19.25 4.87
C ASP A 143 1.42 17.82 5.44
N TRP A 144 0.43 16.99 5.08
CA TRP A 144 0.25 15.63 5.60
C TRP A 144 -0.01 15.54 7.11
N LYS A 145 -0.47 16.63 7.73
CA LYS A 145 -0.93 16.55 9.11
C LYS A 145 -2.38 16.06 9.13
N GLU A 146 -2.60 14.99 9.89
CA GLU A 146 -3.92 14.39 10.08
C GLU A 146 -4.87 15.39 10.74
N GLN A 147 -6.07 15.50 10.16
CA GLN A 147 -7.14 16.37 10.65
C GLN A 147 -8.24 15.58 11.33
N ASN A 148 -8.62 14.43 10.76
CA ASN A 148 -9.69 13.58 11.26
C ASN A 148 -9.59 12.15 10.73
N THR A 149 -10.16 11.19 11.47
CA THR A 149 -10.32 9.80 11.06
C THR A 149 -11.79 9.40 11.03
N PHE A 150 -12.13 8.38 10.24
CA PHE A 150 -13.49 7.89 10.11
C PHE A 150 -13.54 6.45 9.60
N THR A 151 -14.65 5.77 9.86
CA THR A 151 -14.97 4.49 9.19
C THR A 151 -15.89 4.75 8.01
N ALA A 152 -15.60 4.11 6.89
CA ALA A 152 -16.39 4.16 5.68
C ALA A 152 -16.88 2.77 5.27
N THR A 153 -18.06 2.75 4.65
CA THR A 153 -18.58 1.57 3.98
C THR A 153 -18.82 1.88 2.51
N SER A 154 -18.84 0.86 1.65
CA SER A 154 -19.21 1.06 0.25
C SER A 154 -20.02 -0.09 -0.29
N ASN A 155 -20.85 0.20 -1.28
CA ASN A 155 -21.61 -0.78 -2.04
C ASN A 155 -21.40 -0.50 -3.53
N MET A 156 -20.67 -1.38 -4.19
CA MET A 156 -20.14 -1.17 -5.52
C MET A 156 -20.66 -2.23 -6.49
N ARG A 157 -21.03 -1.80 -7.69
CA ARG A 157 -21.50 -2.66 -8.78
C ARG A 157 -20.54 -2.61 -9.96
N ARG A 158 -20.27 -3.76 -10.56
CA ARG A 158 -19.37 -3.86 -11.70
C ARG A 158 -20.03 -3.23 -12.93
N LYS A 159 -19.35 -2.25 -13.52
CA LYS A 159 -19.73 -1.62 -14.78
C LYS A 159 -19.15 -2.41 -15.97
N THR A 160 -17.88 -2.76 -15.91
CA THR A 160 -17.18 -3.53 -16.96
C THR A 160 -16.00 -4.30 -16.38
N ARG A 161 -15.54 -5.33 -17.10
CA ARG A 161 -14.30 -6.06 -16.80
C ARG A 161 -13.07 -5.44 -17.46
N THR A 162 -13.27 -4.55 -18.42
CA THR A 162 -12.20 -3.76 -19.03
C THR A 162 -11.76 -2.69 -18.04
N VAL A 163 -10.46 -2.58 -17.81
CA VAL A 163 -9.89 -1.63 -16.85
C VAL A 163 -9.56 -0.30 -17.54
N SER A 164 -9.59 0.79 -16.79
CA SER A 164 -9.14 2.11 -17.23
C SER A 164 -8.57 2.90 -16.06
N CYS A 165 -7.56 3.73 -16.36
CA CYS A 165 -7.19 4.95 -15.65
C CYS A 165 -6.98 5.99 -16.77
#